data_AF-A0A8T2IUS5-F1
#
_entry.id   AF-A0A8T2IUS5-F1
#
_cell.length_a   1.000
_cell.length_b   1.000
_cell.length_c   1.000
_cell.angle_alpha   90.00
_cell.angle_beta   90.00
_cell.angle_gamma   90.00
#
_symmetry.space_group_name_H-M   'P 1'
#
loop_
_entity.id
_entity.type
_entity.pdbx_description
1 polymer ?
#
loop_
_entity_poly.entity_id
_entity_poly.type
_entity_poly.pdbx_seq_one_letter_code
_entity_poly.pdbx_strand_id
1 'polypeptide(L)'
;MIYYITSGNQSQLVIFTVQCFAEKEDFQVLFFILFLLIYLIIILGNSTVFTTITLSPKLHTPMYMFLGNLSFLDISYTSTTFPKLLHMVYTQQKTISFTGCITQLYFFMALACTECLLLAVMAYDRYVAICHPLHYTVLMSHEHCARLITVVWAVAFLDIEPITSVVANLSFCSSHHIDHFFCDLIPLLKITCSDTSTIEILIYINGMIVGVTSYTLTSVSYGFIIHTILNIHSSQGRQKAFSTCTSHLTCVTIFYGTITCSYMRPTKSYNPGLDSFFALLYVALVPMLNPFIYTLKNKEFKDIFSEMMNTIWS
;
A
#
# COMPACT_ATOMS: atom_id res chain seq x y z
N MET A 1 12.43 -34.98 0.50
CA MET A 1 13.23 -34.94 -0.73
C MET A 1 13.77 -33.52 -0.82
N ILE A 2 15.06 -33.32 -0.53
CA ILE A 2 15.70 -31.99 -0.55
C ILE A 2 16.01 -31.69 -2.02
N TYR A 3 15.39 -30.66 -2.60
CA TYR A 3 15.75 -30.20 -3.93
C TYR A 3 16.97 -29.29 -3.80
N TYR A 4 18.13 -29.80 -4.21
CA TYR A 4 19.36 -29.02 -4.30
C TYR A 4 19.24 -27.98 -5.43
N ILE A 5 19.70 -26.76 -5.17
CA ILE A 5 20.20 -25.89 -6.23
C ILE A 5 21.55 -26.47 -6.65
N THR A 6 21.56 -27.47 -7.53
CA THR A 6 22.80 -27.95 -8.14
C THR A 6 23.19 -27.03 -9.29
N SER A 7 24.37 -26.40 -9.14
CA SER A 7 25.12 -25.77 -10.22
C SER A 7 25.38 -26.79 -11.35
N GLY A 8 24.63 -26.68 -12.45
CA GLY A 8 24.81 -27.56 -13.61
C GLY A 8 23.69 -27.43 -14.64
N ASN A 9 23.75 -26.37 -15.45
CA ASN A 9 23.16 -26.19 -16.80
C ASN A 9 21.73 -26.67 -17.13
N GLN A 10 20.89 -27.00 -16.14
CA GLN A 10 19.45 -27.16 -16.28
C GLN A 10 18.77 -26.52 -15.07
N SER A 11 18.52 -25.21 -15.14
CA SER A 11 17.67 -24.51 -14.20
C SER A 11 16.24 -25.03 -14.31
N GLN A 12 15.90 -26.08 -13.54
CA GLN A 12 14.51 -26.44 -13.29
C GLN A 12 13.81 -25.20 -12.73
N LEU A 13 12.82 -24.71 -13.48
CA LEU A 13 12.00 -23.58 -13.07
C LEU A 13 11.31 -23.97 -11.76
N VAL A 14 11.72 -23.39 -10.64
CA VAL A 14 11.04 -23.59 -9.36
C VAL A 14 9.65 -22.95 -9.46
N ILE A 15 8.62 -23.74 -9.25
CA ILE A 15 7.21 -23.33 -9.35
C ILE A 15 6.58 -23.51 -7.97
N PHE A 16 5.95 -22.45 -7.47
CA PHE A 16 5.15 -22.49 -6.26
C PHE A 16 3.68 -22.70 -6.62
N THR A 17 2.98 -23.49 -5.80
CA THR A 17 1.52 -23.61 -5.86
C THR A 17 0.91 -22.68 -4.82
N VAL A 18 0.02 -21.79 -5.24
CA VAL A 18 -0.57 -20.72 -4.41
C VAL A 18 -1.99 -21.10 -4.03
N GLN A 19 -2.34 -21.00 -2.76
CA GLN A 19 -3.67 -21.30 -2.29
C GLN A 19 -4.64 -20.19 -2.68
N CYS A 20 -5.58 -20.51 -3.57
CA CYS A 20 -6.56 -19.55 -4.09
C CYS A 20 -7.95 -19.85 -3.52
N PHE A 21 -8.73 -18.80 -3.23
CA PHE A 21 -10.09 -18.86 -2.65
C PHE A 21 -11.09 -19.78 -3.39
N ALA A 22 -10.79 -20.20 -4.62
CA ALA A 22 -11.58 -21.14 -5.41
C ALA A 22 -11.07 -22.58 -5.25
N GLU A 23 -11.38 -23.24 -4.12
CA GLU A 23 -11.18 -24.70 -3.98
C GLU A 23 -12.32 -25.51 -4.58
N LYS A 24 -13.54 -24.95 -4.60
CA LYS A 24 -14.71 -25.54 -5.26
C LYS A 24 -14.97 -24.84 -6.60
N GLU A 25 -15.05 -25.63 -7.67
CA GLU A 25 -15.31 -25.14 -9.03
C GLU A 25 -16.56 -24.25 -9.11
N ASP A 26 -17.58 -24.54 -8.29
CA ASP A 26 -18.86 -23.81 -8.23
C ASP A 26 -18.71 -22.30 -7.92
N PHE A 27 -17.66 -21.90 -7.19
CA PHE A 27 -17.45 -20.50 -6.80
C PHE A 27 -16.37 -19.77 -7.62
N GLN A 28 -15.71 -20.46 -8.55
CA GLN A 28 -14.62 -19.90 -9.36
C GLN A 28 -15.06 -18.64 -10.11
N VAL A 29 -16.18 -18.74 -10.85
CA VAL A 29 -16.71 -17.62 -11.66
C VAL A 29 -17.07 -16.44 -10.78
N LEU A 30 -17.66 -16.69 -9.62
CA LEU A 30 -18.02 -15.65 -8.66
C LEU A 30 -16.79 -14.90 -8.14
N PHE A 31 -15.76 -15.62 -7.70
CA PHE A 31 -14.51 -15.00 -7.23
C PHE A 31 -13.79 -14.24 -8.34
N PHE A 32 -13.78 -14.77 -9.57
CA PHE A 32 -13.20 -14.08 -10.71
C PHE A 32 -13.89 -12.74 -10.96
N ILE A 33 -15.22 -12.73 -11.05
CA ILE A 33 -16.01 -11.51 -11.26
C ILE A 33 -15.78 -10.53 -10.11
N LEU A 34 -15.79 -11.00 -8.86
CA LEU A 34 -15.57 -10.17 -7.68
C LEU A 34 -14.21 -9.48 -7.72
N PHE A 35 -13.12 -10.23 -7.89
CA PHE A 35 -11.77 -9.66 -7.93
C PHE A 35 -11.56 -8.77 -9.15
N LEU A 36 -12.20 -9.08 -10.27
CA LEU A 36 -12.13 -8.26 -11.48
C LEU A 36 -12.80 -6.91 -11.26
N LEU A 37 -13.99 -6.89 -10.65
CA LEU A 37 -14.69 -5.66 -10.32
C LEU A 37 -13.89 -4.82 -9.33
N ILE A 38 -13.33 -5.43 -8.29
CA ILE A 38 -12.45 -4.73 -7.33
C ILE A 38 -11.26 -4.10 -8.07
N TYR A 39 -10.57 -4.87 -8.91
CA TYR A 39 -9.44 -4.38 -9.71
C TYR A 39 -9.83 -3.17 -10.57
N LEU A 40 -10.93 -3.29 -11.32
CA LEU A 40 -11.38 -2.22 -12.21
C LEU A 40 -11.80 -0.97 -11.44
N ILE A 41 -12.48 -1.10 -10.30
CA ILE A 41 -12.86 0.05 -9.46
C ILE A 41 -11.60 0.78 -8.98
N ILE A 42 -10.59 0.05 -8.49
CA ILE A 42 -9.35 0.66 -7.99
C ILE A 42 -8.61 1.37 -9.12
N ILE A 43 -8.43 0.71 -10.27
CA ILE A 43 -7.72 1.27 -11.42
C ILE A 43 -8.45 2.51 -11.94
N LEU A 44 -9.77 2.43 -12.16
CA LEU A 44 -10.55 3.56 -12.67
C LEU A 44 -10.58 4.72 -11.67
N GLY A 45 -10.84 4.43 -10.39
CA GLY A 45 -10.91 5.43 -9.34
C GLY A 45 -9.61 6.19 -9.19
N ASN A 46 -8.49 5.47 -8.98
CA ASN A 46 -7.19 6.09 -8.78
C ASN A 46 -6.62 6.71 -10.06
N SER A 47 -6.90 6.16 -11.25
CA SER A 47 -6.51 6.80 -12.51
C SER A 47 -7.24 8.12 -12.71
N THR A 48 -8.51 8.20 -12.32
CA THR A 48 -9.28 9.45 -12.37
C THR A 48 -8.67 10.50 -11.45
N VAL A 49 -8.32 10.14 -10.21
CA VAL A 49 -7.67 11.05 -9.26
C VAL A 49 -6.31 11.51 -9.79
N PHE A 50 -5.46 10.58 -10.20
CA PHE A 50 -4.14 10.86 -10.74
C PHE A 50 -4.21 11.79 -11.97
N THR A 51 -5.09 11.47 -12.93
CA THR A 51 -5.27 12.25 -14.16
C THR A 51 -5.81 13.65 -13.87
N THR A 52 -6.80 13.76 -12.98
CA THR A 52 -7.38 15.07 -12.61
C THR A 52 -6.33 15.98 -11.96
N ILE A 53 -5.49 15.43 -11.08
CA ILE A 53 -4.43 16.18 -10.41
C ILE A 53 -3.35 16.60 -11.40
N THR A 54 -2.92 15.69 -12.29
CA THR A 54 -1.83 15.97 -13.25
C THR A 54 -2.23 16.91 -14.37
N LEU A 55 -3.50 16.88 -14.81
CA LEU A 55 -3.99 17.74 -15.89
C LEU A 55 -4.47 19.12 -15.41
N SER A 56 -4.70 19.31 -14.11
CA SER A 56 -5.21 20.56 -13.57
C SER A 56 -4.17 21.29 -12.71
N PRO A 57 -3.54 22.36 -13.24
CA PRO A 57 -2.61 23.19 -12.46
C PRO A 57 -3.24 23.78 -11.19
N LYS A 58 -4.57 23.98 -11.19
CA LYS A 58 -5.33 24.47 -10.03
C LYS A 58 -5.24 23.51 -8.83
N LEU A 59 -5.05 22.21 -9.08
CA LEU A 59 -4.88 21.19 -8.04
C LEU A 59 -3.43 20.96 -7.67
N HIS A 60 -2.45 21.66 -8.24
CA HIS A 60 -1.06 21.51 -7.84
C HIS A 60 -0.82 22.22 -6.49
N THR A 61 -1.42 21.72 -5.42
CA THR A 61 -1.07 22.07 -4.05
C THR A 61 -0.37 20.88 -3.40
N PRO A 62 0.44 21.09 -2.35
CA PRO A 62 1.19 20.03 -1.66
C PRO A 62 0.38 18.76 -1.37
N MET A 63 -0.78 18.91 -0.74
CA MET A 63 -1.67 17.78 -0.44
C MET A 63 -2.04 16.97 -1.68
N TYR A 64 -2.43 17.63 -2.78
CA TYR A 64 -2.84 16.94 -4.00
C TYR A 64 -1.64 16.31 -4.71
N MET A 65 -0.44 16.88 -4.61
CA MET A 65 0.77 16.21 -5.10
C MET A 65 1.01 14.87 -4.37
N PHE A 66 0.84 14.84 -3.04
CA PHE A 66 0.90 13.59 -2.28
C PHE A 66 -0.25 12.64 -2.64
N LEU A 67 -1.48 13.16 -2.80
CA LEU A 67 -2.62 12.34 -3.20
C LEU A 67 -2.45 11.72 -4.59
N GLY A 68 -1.87 12.45 -5.55
CA GLY A 68 -1.53 11.89 -6.86
C GLY A 68 -0.54 10.73 -6.75
N ASN A 69 0.48 10.85 -5.90
CA ASN A 69 1.41 9.76 -5.63
C ASN A 69 0.73 8.58 -4.93
N LEU A 70 -0.19 8.83 -3.99
CA LEU A 70 -0.97 7.79 -3.32
C LEU A 70 -1.84 7.04 -4.33
N SER A 71 -2.48 7.74 -5.28
CA SER A 71 -3.24 7.09 -6.34
C SER A 71 -2.37 6.28 -7.31
N PHE A 72 -1.18 6.77 -7.65
CA PHE A 72 -0.23 6.00 -8.46
C PHE A 72 0.27 4.74 -7.71
N LEU A 73 0.50 4.87 -6.40
CA LEU A 73 0.84 3.77 -5.53
C LEU A 73 -0.27 2.73 -5.49
N ASP A 74 -1.53 3.13 -5.25
CA ASP A 74 -2.71 2.26 -5.20
C ASP A 74 -2.90 1.45 -6.49
N ILE A 75 -2.68 2.09 -7.65
CA ILE A 75 -2.68 1.43 -8.96
C ILE A 75 -1.57 0.37 -9.00
N SER A 76 -0.34 0.76 -8.68
CA SER A 76 0.84 -0.11 -8.73
C SER A 76 0.72 -1.30 -7.78
N TYR A 77 0.17 -1.08 -6.59
CA TYR A 77 -0.02 -2.06 -5.53
C TYR A 77 -0.99 -3.15 -5.97
N THR A 78 -2.12 -2.71 -6.51
CA THR A 78 -3.17 -3.62 -6.99
C THR A 78 -2.71 -4.34 -8.26
N SER A 79 -2.04 -3.66 -9.20
CA SER A 79 -1.48 -4.28 -10.41
C SER A 79 -0.36 -5.28 -10.14
N THR A 80 0.32 -5.20 -8.99
CA THR A 80 1.33 -6.19 -8.60
C THR A 80 0.69 -7.54 -8.23
N THR A 81 -0.52 -7.53 -7.65
CA THR A 81 -1.13 -8.72 -7.03
C THR A 81 -2.35 -9.26 -7.79
N PHE A 82 -3.28 -8.39 -8.20
CA PHE A 82 -4.56 -8.78 -8.77
C PHE A 82 -4.49 -9.44 -10.15
N PRO A 83 -3.65 -9.01 -11.11
CA PRO A 83 -3.58 -9.64 -12.42
C PRO A 83 -3.20 -11.12 -12.33
N LYS A 84 -2.22 -11.45 -11.48
CA LYS A 84 -1.79 -12.84 -11.28
C LYS A 84 -2.86 -13.63 -10.54
N LEU A 85 -3.51 -13.06 -9.53
CA LEU A 85 -4.66 -13.67 -8.85
C LEU A 85 -5.79 -14.00 -9.83
N LEU A 86 -6.20 -13.05 -10.66
CA LEU A 86 -7.24 -13.22 -11.66
C LEU A 86 -6.90 -14.32 -12.68
N HIS A 87 -5.65 -14.36 -13.14
CA HIS A 87 -5.16 -15.42 -14.02
C HIS A 87 -5.26 -16.79 -13.34
N MET A 88 -4.84 -16.91 -12.08
CA MET A 88 -4.89 -18.17 -11.32
C MET A 88 -6.33 -18.64 -11.09
N VAL A 89 -7.25 -17.72 -10.78
CA VAL A 89 -8.68 -18.03 -10.63
C VAL A 89 -9.28 -18.47 -11.97
N TYR A 90 -8.96 -17.78 -13.06
CA TYR A 90 -9.53 -18.06 -14.38
C TYR A 90 -9.04 -19.40 -14.95
N THR A 91 -7.74 -19.64 -14.92
CA THR A 91 -7.12 -20.83 -15.55
C THR A 91 -7.14 -22.07 -14.67
N GLN A 92 -7.45 -21.94 -13.38
CA GLN A 92 -7.23 -22.96 -12.35
C GLN A 92 -5.77 -23.41 -12.20
N GLN A 93 -4.84 -22.80 -12.93
CA GLN A 93 -3.41 -23.00 -12.78
C GLN A 93 -2.91 -22.10 -11.66
N LYS A 94 -2.97 -22.63 -10.44
CA LYS A 94 -2.61 -21.95 -9.20
C LYS A 94 -1.10 -21.88 -8.98
N THR A 95 -0.35 -21.52 -10.02
CA THR A 95 1.12 -21.57 -10.01
C THR A 95 1.76 -20.23 -10.27
N ILE A 96 2.86 -19.96 -9.57
CA ILE A 96 3.73 -18.81 -9.77
C ILE A 96 5.18 -19.28 -9.86
N SER A 97 5.94 -18.74 -10.81
CA SER A 97 7.38 -19.02 -10.89
C SER A 97 8.10 -18.38 -9.72
N PHE A 98 9.25 -18.93 -9.34
CA PHE A 98 10.10 -18.37 -8.30
C PHE A 98 10.42 -16.88 -8.53
N THR A 99 10.90 -16.53 -9.73
CA THR A 99 11.19 -15.14 -10.09
C THR A 99 9.94 -14.26 -10.03
N GLY A 100 8.77 -14.78 -10.44
CA GLY A 100 7.50 -14.07 -10.33
C GLY A 100 7.12 -13.80 -8.87
N CYS A 101 7.30 -14.79 -7.99
CA CYS A 101 7.05 -14.69 -6.56
C CYS A 101 7.93 -13.62 -5.91
N ILE A 102 9.25 -13.69 -6.13
CA ILE A 102 10.22 -12.73 -5.55
C ILE A 102 9.99 -11.32 -6.09
N THR A 103 9.71 -11.17 -7.39
CA THR A 103 9.42 -9.86 -7.99
C THR A 103 8.15 -9.27 -7.39
N GLN A 104 7.09 -10.07 -7.28
CA GLN A 104 5.83 -9.63 -6.68
C GLN A 104 6.04 -9.19 -5.23
N LEU A 105 6.77 -9.99 -4.45
CA LEU A 105 7.09 -9.71 -3.06
C LEU A 105 7.85 -8.39 -2.89
N TYR A 106 8.87 -8.14 -3.73
CA TYR A 106 9.66 -6.91 -3.70
C TYR A 106 8.81 -5.67 -3.92
N PHE A 107 8.07 -5.62 -5.02
CA PHE A 107 7.25 -4.45 -5.35
C PHE A 107 6.17 -4.24 -4.32
N PHE A 108 5.53 -5.32 -3.87
CA PHE A 108 4.51 -5.27 -2.84
C PHE A 108 5.05 -4.67 -1.54
N MET A 109 6.14 -5.19 -0.98
CA MET A 109 6.73 -4.67 0.25
C MET A 109 7.21 -3.22 0.10
N ALA A 110 7.83 -2.87 -1.03
CA ALA A 110 8.32 -1.52 -1.29
C ALA A 110 7.18 -0.49 -1.37
N LEU A 111 6.08 -0.86 -2.02
CA LEU A 111 4.89 -0.01 -2.10
C LEU A 111 4.21 0.14 -0.73
N ALA A 112 4.14 -0.91 0.09
CA ALA A 112 3.63 -0.82 1.45
C ALA A 112 4.47 0.14 2.33
N CYS A 113 5.79 0.08 2.23
CA CYS A 113 6.69 1.05 2.89
C CYS A 113 6.49 2.47 2.38
N THR A 114 6.29 2.63 1.07
CA THR A 114 6.02 3.93 0.44
C THR A 114 4.72 4.53 0.98
N GLU A 115 3.66 3.73 1.13
CA GLU A 115 2.36 4.19 1.63
C GLU A 115 2.47 4.65 3.09
N CYS A 116 3.17 3.89 3.94
CA CYS A 116 3.44 4.29 5.32
C CYS A 116 4.08 5.68 5.43
N LEU A 117 5.14 5.91 4.65
CA LEU A 117 5.89 7.16 4.65
C LEU A 117 5.09 8.30 4.02
N LEU A 118 4.35 8.03 2.94
CA LEU A 118 3.53 9.03 2.26
C LEU A 118 2.41 9.54 3.17
N LEU A 119 1.72 8.64 3.89
CA LEU A 119 0.73 9.01 4.90
C LEU A 119 1.34 9.86 6.03
N ALA A 120 2.58 9.56 6.44
CA ALA A 120 3.28 10.35 7.46
C ALA A 120 3.62 11.76 6.94
N VAL A 121 4.06 11.89 5.68
CA VAL A 121 4.32 13.19 5.05
C VAL A 121 3.01 13.98 4.84
N MET A 122 1.90 13.32 4.51
CA MET A 122 0.58 13.96 4.46
C MET A 122 0.11 14.44 5.84
N ALA A 123 0.42 13.72 6.93
CA ALA A 123 0.19 14.21 8.28
C ALA A 123 1.03 15.47 8.58
N TYR A 124 2.29 15.48 8.14
CA TYR A 124 3.17 16.64 8.29
C TYR A 124 2.68 17.85 7.50
N ASP A 125 2.22 17.67 6.25
CA ASP A 125 1.56 18.73 5.45
C ASP A 125 0.44 19.40 6.24
N ARG A 126 -0.47 18.58 6.78
CA ARG A 126 -1.62 19.05 7.56
C ARG A 126 -1.20 19.76 8.83
N TYR A 127 -0.15 19.27 9.49
CA TYR A 127 0.42 19.94 10.66
C TYR A 127 0.91 21.34 10.31
N VAL A 128 1.72 21.50 9.25
CA VAL A 128 2.24 22.81 8.85
C VAL A 128 1.10 23.74 8.43
N ALA A 129 0.12 23.23 7.67
CA ALA A 129 -1.02 24.02 7.20
C ALA A 129 -1.88 24.59 8.34
N ILE A 130 -2.08 23.83 9.42
CA ILE A 130 -2.95 24.21 10.53
C ILE A 130 -2.19 24.94 11.63
N CYS A 131 -1.01 24.44 12.02
CA CYS A 131 -0.25 24.96 13.16
C CYS A 131 0.65 26.14 12.78
N HIS A 132 1.08 26.22 11.51
CA HIS A 132 2.00 27.26 11.03
C HIS A 132 1.53 27.91 9.71
N PRO A 133 0.29 28.44 9.64
CA PRO A 133 -0.32 28.89 8.38
C PRO A 133 0.48 29.99 7.67
N LEU A 134 1.17 30.87 8.42
CA LEU A 134 1.98 31.96 7.85
C LEU A 134 3.27 31.49 7.18
N HIS A 135 3.78 30.31 7.55
CA HIS A 135 5.02 29.75 7.00
C HIS A 135 4.76 28.60 6.01
N TYR A 136 3.50 28.21 5.81
CA TYR A 136 3.13 27.03 5.02
C TYR A 136 3.68 27.06 3.60
N THR A 137 3.60 28.19 2.90
CA THR A 137 4.06 28.29 1.49
C THR A 137 5.58 28.12 1.34
N VAL A 138 6.35 28.46 2.37
CA VAL A 138 7.81 28.30 2.38
C VAL A 138 8.18 26.87 2.76
N LEU A 139 7.55 26.33 3.80
CA LEU A 139 7.84 24.98 4.32
C LEU A 139 7.33 23.85 3.41
N MET A 140 6.18 24.06 2.76
CA MET A 140 5.54 23.13 1.84
C MET A 140 5.50 23.69 0.42
N SER A 141 6.61 24.28 -0.03
CA SER A 141 6.74 24.68 -1.44
C SER A 141 6.78 23.44 -2.35
N HIS A 142 6.44 23.60 -3.63
CA HIS A 142 6.50 22.52 -4.63
C HIS A 142 7.84 21.76 -4.67
N GLU A 143 8.97 22.47 -4.63
CA GLU A 143 10.29 21.83 -4.68
C GLU A 143 10.60 21.00 -3.43
N HIS A 144 10.15 21.46 -2.26
CA HIS A 144 10.24 20.71 -1.02
C HIS A 144 9.36 19.46 -1.08
N CYS A 145 8.10 19.58 -1.53
CA CYS A 145 7.19 18.45 -1.68
C CYS A 145 7.70 17.41 -2.69
N ALA A 146 8.22 17.86 -3.83
CA ALA A 146 8.81 16.97 -4.84
C ALA A 146 10.01 16.21 -4.25
N ARG A 147 10.91 16.88 -3.52
CA ARG A 147 12.03 16.22 -2.82
C ARG A 147 11.54 15.21 -1.79
N LEU A 148 10.54 15.56 -0.98
CA LEU A 148 9.97 14.62 0.00
C LEU A 148 9.42 13.37 -0.68
N ILE A 149 8.65 13.53 -1.77
CA ILE A 149 8.13 12.41 -2.57
C ILE A 149 9.28 11.54 -3.07
N THR A 150 10.30 12.14 -3.69
CA THR A 150 11.46 11.40 -4.21
C THR A 150 12.17 10.61 -3.09
N VAL A 151 12.38 11.22 -1.93
CA VAL A 151 12.99 10.56 -0.77
C VAL A 151 12.13 9.41 -0.27
N VAL A 152 10.81 9.60 -0.18
CA VAL A 152 9.86 8.55 0.24
C VAL A 152 9.97 7.32 -0.66
N TRP A 153 9.89 7.51 -1.99
CA TRP A 153 10.01 6.41 -2.94
C TRP A 153 11.40 5.76 -2.89
N ALA A 154 12.48 6.55 -2.84
CA ALA A 154 13.83 6.02 -2.81
C ALA A 154 14.10 5.20 -1.54
N VAL A 155 13.74 5.74 -0.37
CA VAL A 155 13.91 5.04 0.92
C VAL A 155 13.14 3.73 0.90
N ALA A 156 11.87 3.74 0.51
CA ALA A 156 11.04 2.53 0.55
C ALA A 156 11.55 1.41 -0.38
N PHE A 157 12.05 1.74 -1.57
CA PHE A 157 12.59 0.75 -2.50
C PHE A 157 13.96 0.22 -2.05
N LEU A 158 14.81 1.08 -1.49
CA LEU A 158 16.12 0.68 -0.98
C LEU A 158 16.01 -0.16 0.31
N ASP A 159 15.03 0.12 1.17
CA ASP A 159 14.84 -0.57 2.45
C ASP A 159 14.44 -2.04 2.28
N ILE A 160 13.71 -2.36 1.20
CA ILE A 160 13.19 -3.72 0.93
C ILE A 160 14.16 -4.61 0.15
N GLU A 161 15.17 -4.02 -0.50
CA GLU A 161 16.15 -4.76 -1.30
C GLU A 161 16.92 -5.82 -0.47
N PRO A 162 17.46 -5.51 0.73
CA PRO A 162 18.19 -6.50 1.53
C PRO A 162 17.32 -7.69 1.94
N ILE A 163 16.07 -7.43 2.35
CA ILE A 163 15.11 -8.47 2.72
C ILE A 163 14.87 -9.41 1.53
N THR A 164 14.58 -8.83 0.37
CA THR A 164 14.26 -9.58 -0.86
C THR A 164 15.48 -10.38 -1.33
N SER A 165 16.69 -9.81 -1.25
CA SER A 165 17.93 -10.47 -1.63
C SER A 165 18.20 -11.70 -0.76
N VAL A 166 18.00 -11.61 0.56
CA VAL A 166 18.12 -12.77 1.46
C VAL A 166 17.04 -13.82 1.15
N VAL A 167 15.78 -13.39 0.94
CA VAL A 167 14.67 -14.28 0.58
C VAL A 167 14.95 -15.03 -0.74
N ALA A 168 15.53 -14.36 -1.73
CA ALA A 168 15.85 -14.94 -3.03
C ALA A 168 16.93 -16.04 -2.95
N ASN A 169 17.70 -16.08 -1.87
CA ASN A 169 18.75 -17.09 -1.64
C ASN A 169 18.31 -18.21 -0.69
N LEU A 170 17.06 -18.20 -0.22
CA LEU A 170 16.53 -19.27 0.64
C LEU A 170 16.36 -20.60 -0.11
N SER A 171 16.56 -21.69 0.62
CA SER A 171 16.19 -23.04 0.17
C SER A 171 14.78 -23.41 0.65
N PHE A 172 13.97 -23.99 -0.23
CA PHE A 172 12.58 -24.37 0.04
C PHE A 172 12.43 -25.88 0.07
N CYS A 173 12.08 -26.45 1.23
CA CYS A 173 12.02 -27.90 1.43
C CYS A 173 10.61 -28.47 1.62
N SER A 174 9.60 -27.62 1.87
CA SER A 174 8.20 -28.07 1.95
C SER A 174 7.62 -28.30 0.54
N SER A 175 6.32 -28.61 0.44
CA SER A 175 5.57 -28.90 -0.80
C SER A 175 5.53 -27.77 -1.84
N HIS A 176 6.33 -26.71 -1.66
CA HIS A 176 6.27 -25.45 -2.44
C HIS A 176 4.85 -24.87 -2.51
N HIS A 177 4.03 -25.18 -1.51
CA HIS A 177 2.66 -24.71 -1.39
C HIS A 177 2.61 -23.47 -0.50
N ILE A 178 2.11 -22.38 -1.04
CA ILE A 178 1.96 -21.10 -0.35
C ILE A 178 0.50 -20.99 0.07
N ASP A 179 0.23 -21.08 1.38
CA ASP A 179 -1.12 -20.99 1.97
C ASP A 179 -1.67 -19.55 1.99
N HIS A 180 -1.57 -18.84 0.86
CA HIS A 180 -1.99 -17.45 0.70
C HIS A 180 -2.37 -17.19 -0.76
N PHE A 181 -3.20 -16.18 -1.04
CA PHE A 181 -3.70 -15.92 -2.41
C PHE A 181 -2.69 -15.20 -3.32
N PHE A 182 -1.55 -14.81 -2.79
CA PHE A 182 -0.41 -14.25 -3.52
C PHE A 182 0.90 -14.55 -2.76
N CYS A 183 2.05 -14.41 -3.44
CA CYS A 183 3.37 -14.50 -2.82
C CYS A 183 3.60 -13.37 -1.81
N ASP A 184 3.51 -13.72 -0.52
CA ASP A 184 3.73 -12.84 0.62
C ASP A 184 4.86 -13.40 1.50
N LEU A 185 5.49 -12.54 2.31
CA LEU A 185 6.70 -12.85 3.07
C LEU A 185 6.45 -13.95 4.11
N ILE A 186 5.45 -13.77 4.98
CA ILE A 186 5.18 -14.69 6.10
C ILE A 186 4.89 -16.13 5.61
N PRO A 187 4.00 -16.35 4.62
CA PRO A 187 3.79 -17.68 4.03
C PRO A 187 5.06 -18.29 3.44
N LEU A 188 5.89 -17.49 2.79
CA LEU A 188 7.14 -17.94 2.17
C LEU A 188 8.16 -18.41 3.22
N LEU A 189 8.25 -17.71 4.35
CA LEU A 189 9.08 -18.09 5.50
C LEU A 189 8.59 -19.36 6.22
N LYS A 190 7.33 -19.76 6.05
CA LYS A 190 6.83 -21.02 6.65
C LYS A 190 7.26 -22.27 5.89
N ILE A 191 7.60 -22.14 4.61
CA ILE A 191 7.92 -23.27 3.73
C ILE A 191 9.42 -23.42 3.44
N THR A 192 10.23 -22.47 3.89
CA THR A 192 11.69 -22.56 3.84
C THR A 192 12.23 -23.52 4.91
N CYS A 193 13.37 -24.13 4.60
CA CYS A 193 14.17 -24.92 5.54
C CYS A 193 15.47 -24.21 5.92
N SER A 194 15.70 -23.01 5.37
CA SER A 194 16.85 -22.18 5.73
C SER A 194 16.58 -21.45 7.04
N ASP A 195 17.64 -21.03 7.71
CA ASP A 195 17.52 -20.19 8.89
C ASP A 195 16.88 -18.83 8.53
N THR A 196 15.81 -18.46 9.23
CA THR A 196 15.06 -17.22 9.01
C THR A 196 15.52 -16.08 9.90
N SER A 197 16.47 -16.31 10.81
CA SER A 197 16.91 -15.33 11.82
C SER A 197 17.34 -13.99 11.21
N THR A 198 18.09 -14.02 10.10
CA THR A 198 18.52 -12.79 9.40
C THR A 198 17.34 -11.99 8.87
N ILE A 199 16.34 -12.67 8.31
CA ILE A 199 15.14 -12.02 7.78
C ILE A 199 14.30 -11.45 8.91
N GLU A 200 14.14 -12.17 10.03
CA GLU A 200 13.42 -11.68 11.20
C GLU A 200 14.06 -10.40 11.76
N ILE A 201 15.40 -10.34 11.82
CA ILE A 201 16.13 -9.12 12.22
C ILE A 201 15.88 -7.98 11.23
N LEU A 202 15.95 -8.24 9.92
CA LEU A 202 15.69 -7.21 8.90
C LEU A 202 14.24 -6.69 8.95
N ILE A 203 13.25 -7.57 9.14
CA ILE A 203 11.84 -7.19 9.33
C ILE A 203 11.71 -6.31 10.56
N TYR A 204 12.37 -6.65 11.67
CA TYR A 204 12.34 -5.85 12.89
C TYR A 204 12.96 -4.46 12.66
N ILE A 205 14.10 -4.38 11.99
CA ILE A 205 14.75 -3.12 11.62
C ILE A 205 13.84 -2.27 10.73
N ASN A 206 13.26 -2.85 9.67
CA ASN A 206 12.28 -2.19 8.80
C ASN A 206 11.07 -1.68 9.60
N GLY A 207 10.54 -2.49 10.52
CA GLY A 207 9.44 -2.10 11.40
C GLY A 207 9.78 -0.89 12.28
N MET A 208 11.01 -0.80 12.78
CA MET A 208 11.49 0.35 13.55
C MET A 208 11.74 1.58 12.68
N ILE A 209 12.41 1.42 11.53
CA ILE A 209 12.77 2.53 10.65
C ILE A 209 11.53 3.11 9.99
N VAL A 210 10.71 2.29 9.33
CA VAL A 210 9.56 2.77 8.57
C VAL A 210 8.32 2.85 9.46
N GLY A 211 7.99 1.76 10.14
CA GLY A 211 6.75 1.65 10.91
C GLY A 211 6.70 2.64 12.07
N VAL A 212 7.66 2.57 13.00
CA VAL A 212 7.69 3.42 14.20
C VAL A 212 7.89 4.89 13.83
N THR A 213 8.77 5.20 12.87
CA THR A 213 8.96 6.60 12.43
C THR A 213 7.69 7.18 11.84
N SER A 214 7.03 6.46 10.93
CA SER A 214 5.78 6.93 10.30
C SER A 214 4.66 7.10 11.32
N TYR A 215 4.51 6.14 12.23
CA TYR A 215 3.53 6.21 13.31
C TYR A 215 3.79 7.37 14.26
N THR A 216 5.05 7.59 14.65
CA THR A 216 5.44 8.67 15.56
C THR A 216 5.23 10.04 14.91
N LEU A 217 5.69 10.21 13.66
CA LEU A 217 5.51 11.46 12.93
C LEU A 217 4.02 11.80 12.76
N THR A 218 3.20 10.81 12.43
CA THR A 218 1.76 10.97 12.31
C THR A 218 1.12 11.36 13.64
N SER A 219 1.44 10.63 14.71
CA SER A 219 0.86 10.85 16.04
C SER A 219 1.24 12.22 16.62
N VAL A 220 2.51 12.61 16.50
CA VAL A 220 3.02 13.92 16.94
C VAL A 220 2.35 15.05 16.14
N SER A 221 2.27 14.92 14.81
CA SER A 221 1.60 15.89 13.94
C SER A 221 0.15 16.10 14.38
N TYR A 222 -0.60 15.02 14.59
CA TYR A 222 -1.99 15.09 15.03
C TYR A 222 -2.16 15.57 16.46
N GLY A 223 -1.22 15.28 17.36
CA GLY A 223 -1.21 15.84 18.71
C GLY A 223 -1.16 17.36 18.68
N PHE A 224 -0.26 17.94 17.87
CA PHE A 224 -0.19 19.39 17.69
C PHE A 224 -1.40 19.97 16.95
N ILE A 225 -1.92 19.28 15.92
CA ILE A 225 -3.14 19.72 15.21
C ILE A 225 -4.31 19.80 16.19
N ILE A 226 -4.55 18.75 16.99
CA ILE A 226 -5.63 18.71 17.96
C ILE A 226 -5.46 19.84 18.98
N HIS A 227 -4.25 20.02 19.52
CA HIS A 227 -3.95 21.11 20.44
C HIS A 227 -4.30 22.48 19.84
N THR A 228 -3.85 22.75 18.61
CA THR A 228 -4.14 24.00 17.89
C THR A 228 -5.64 24.19 17.67
N ILE A 229 -6.36 23.13 17.26
CA ILE A 229 -7.81 23.20 17.03
C ILE A 229 -8.57 23.51 18.33
N LEU A 230 -8.19 22.90 19.46
CA LEU A 230 -8.83 23.16 20.75
C LEU A 230 -8.68 24.64 21.19
N ASN A 231 -7.58 25.28 20.79
CA ASN A 231 -7.32 26.70 21.07
C ASN A 231 -8.07 27.67 20.14
N ILE A 232 -8.67 27.23 19.04
CA ILE A 232 -9.46 28.10 18.15
C ILE A 232 -10.72 28.54 18.90
N HIS A 233 -11.01 29.86 18.97
CA HIS A 233 -12.18 30.35 19.70
C HIS A 233 -13.51 30.21 18.93
N SER A 234 -13.48 30.12 17.59
CA SER A 234 -14.67 29.98 16.75
C SER A 234 -15.08 28.53 16.54
N SER A 235 -16.35 28.20 16.83
CA SER A 235 -16.93 26.87 16.59
C SER A 235 -16.90 26.47 15.11
N GLN A 236 -17.18 27.42 14.20
CA GLN A 236 -17.06 27.21 12.76
C GLN A 236 -15.62 26.93 12.33
N GLY A 237 -14.65 27.65 12.91
CA GLY A 237 -13.23 27.42 12.66
C GLY A 237 -12.77 26.02 13.08
N ARG A 238 -13.20 25.57 14.27
CA ARG A 238 -12.94 24.20 14.76
C ARG A 238 -13.53 23.14 13.85
N GLN A 239 -14.80 23.28 13.48
CA GLN A 239 -15.50 22.31 12.64
C GLN A 239 -14.85 22.18 11.27
N LYS A 240 -14.45 23.32 10.67
CA LYS A 240 -13.73 23.33 9.39
C LYS A 240 -12.38 22.59 9.50
N ALA A 241 -11.59 22.87 10.54
CA ALA A 241 -10.30 22.23 10.74
C ALA A 241 -10.43 20.71 10.99
N PHE A 242 -11.37 20.28 11.85
CA PHE A 242 -11.64 18.86 12.06
C PHE A 242 -12.04 18.16 10.76
N SER A 243 -12.95 18.75 9.98
CA SER A 243 -13.42 18.17 8.72
C SER A 243 -12.29 17.99 7.69
N THR A 244 -11.25 18.82 7.72
CA THR A 244 -10.10 18.68 6.80
C THR A 244 -9.17 17.51 7.16
N CYS A 245 -9.19 17.07 8.42
CA CYS A 245 -8.32 16.03 8.94
C CYS A 245 -8.97 14.64 8.95
N THR A 246 -10.30 14.57 8.97
CA THR A 246 -11.04 13.32 9.12
C THR A 246 -10.73 12.31 8.01
N SER A 247 -10.64 12.75 6.74
CA SER A 247 -10.35 11.84 5.63
C SER A 247 -8.99 11.16 5.80
N HIS A 248 -7.96 11.94 6.12
CA HIS A 248 -6.61 11.42 6.34
C HIS A 248 -6.54 10.51 7.58
N LEU A 249 -7.14 10.90 8.72
CA LEU A 249 -7.20 10.06 9.91
C LEU A 249 -7.92 8.73 9.67
N THR A 250 -9.01 8.74 8.89
CA THR A 250 -9.69 7.50 8.50
C THR A 250 -8.77 6.59 7.69
N CYS A 251 -8.08 7.14 6.67
CA CYS A 251 -7.13 6.39 5.85
C CYS A 251 -5.99 5.79 6.70
N VAL A 252 -5.33 6.61 7.52
CA VAL A 252 -4.26 6.20 8.46
C VAL A 252 -4.74 5.10 9.41
N THR A 253 -5.93 5.25 9.99
CA THR A 253 -6.46 4.28 10.98
C THR A 253 -6.71 2.92 10.33
N ILE A 254 -7.31 2.90 9.13
CA ILE A 254 -7.58 1.66 8.41
C ILE A 254 -6.24 1.02 7.99
N PHE A 255 -5.32 1.80 7.44
CA PHE A 255 -4.04 1.28 6.93
C PHE A 255 -3.10 0.80 8.03
N TYR A 256 -2.74 1.64 9.01
CA TYR A 256 -1.87 1.23 10.11
C TYR A 256 -2.50 0.14 10.97
N GLY A 257 -3.82 0.19 11.19
CA GLY A 257 -4.54 -0.86 11.91
C GLY A 257 -4.43 -2.22 11.23
N THR A 258 -4.64 -2.28 9.91
CA THR A 258 -4.58 -3.53 9.13
C THR A 258 -3.17 -4.08 9.01
N ILE A 259 -2.15 -3.22 8.79
CA ILE A 259 -0.74 -3.64 8.74
C ILE A 259 -0.26 -4.15 10.10
N THR A 260 -0.58 -3.45 11.18
CA THR A 260 -0.22 -3.88 12.55
C THR A 260 -0.81 -5.25 12.84
N CYS A 261 -2.10 -5.45 12.53
CA CYS A 261 -2.74 -6.76 12.68
C CYS A 261 -2.08 -7.82 11.81
N SER A 262 -1.57 -7.51 10.62
CA SER A 262 -0.96 -8.51 9.72
C SER A 262 0.46 -8.89 10.13
N TYR A 263 1.32 -7.91 10.40
CA TYR A 263 2.77 -8.11 10.48
C TYR A 263 3.37 -8.04 11.88
N MET A 264 2.67 -7.49 12.88
CA MET A 264 3.19 -7.44 14.27
C MET A 264 2.86 -8.71 15.08
N ARG A 265 2.18 -9.69 14.46
CA ARG A 265 1.94 -11.00 15.08
C ARG A 265 3.16 -11.91 14.84
N PRO A 266 3.57 -12.74 15.83
CA PRO A 266 4.62 -13.73 15.61
C PRO A 266 4.25 -14.66 14.44
N THR A 267 5.23 -15.08 13.63
CA THR A 267 5.04 -16.03 12.51
C THR A 267 4.29 -17.31 12.93
N LYS A 268 4.47 -17.74 14.18
CA LYS A 268 3.78 -18.89 14.79
C LYS A 268 2.26 -18.71 14.88
N SER A 269 1.77 -17.48 14.92
CA SER A 269 0.35 -17.12 15.04
C SER A 269 -0.35 -16.92 13.70
N TYR A 270 0.34 -17.12 12.57
CA TYR A 270 -0.25 -16.99 11.24
C TYR A 270 -1.31 -18.05 10.99
N ASN A 271 -2.46 -17.58 10.52
CA ASN A 271 -3.65 -18.34 10.16
C ASN A 271 -4.04 -17.97 8.71
N PRO A 272 -3.94 -18.92 7.75
CA PRO A 272 -4.19 -18.65 6.33
C PRO A 272 -5.48 -17.88 6.02
N GLY A 273 -6.59 -18.23 6.68
CA GLY A 273 -7.89 -17.60 6.42
C GLY A 273 -7.96 -16.17 6.95
N LEU A 274 -7.47 -15.95 8.17
CA LEU A 274 -7.48 -14.63 8.81
C LEU A 274 -6.47 -13.68 8.16
N ASP A 275 -5.28 -14.17 7.84
CA ASP A 275 -4.23 -13.37 7.19
C ASP A 275 -4.59 -13.01 5.75
N SER A 276 -5.19 -13.95 5.00
CA SER A 276 -5.74 -13.64 3.67
C SER A 276 -6.86 -12.60 3.73
N PHE A 277 -7.70 -12.62 4.78
CA PHE A 277 -8.72 -11.59 4.99
C PHE A 277 -8.10 -10.22 5.26
N PHE A 278 -7.12 -10.12 6.16
CA PHE A 278 -6.43 -8.85 6.42
C PHE A 278 -5.71 -8.34 5.17
N ALA A 279 -5.13 -9.23 4.38
CA ALA A 279 -4.53 -8.89 3.10
C ALA A 279 -5.53 -8.34 2.08
N LEU A 280 -6.75 -8.87 2.01
CA LEU A 280 -7.80 -8.24 1.21
C LEU A 280 -8.17 -6.84 1.71
N LEU A 281 -8.13 -6.59 3.03
CA LEU A 281 -8.41 -5.25 3.55
C LEU A 281 -7.38 -4.22 3.08
N TYR A 282 -6.09 -4.52 3.18
CA TYR A 282 -5.08 -3.52 2.81
C TYR A 282 -4.74 -3.52 1.30
N VAL A 283 -4.88 -4.63 0.56
CA VAL A 283 -4.62 -4.65 -0.90
C VAL A 283 -5.82 -4.22 -1.74
N ALA A 284 -7.05 -4.42 -1.24
CA ALA A 284 -8.25 -4.06 -1.98
C ALA A 284 -9.07 -2.96 -1.32
N LEU A 285 -9.45 -3.13 -0.04
CA LEU A 285 -10.38 -2.19 0.58
C LEU A 285 -9.77 -0.78 0.72
N VAL A 286 -8.52 -0.67 1.18
CA VAL A 286 -7.87 0.65 1.33
C VAL A 286 -7.72 1.38 -0.01
N PRO A 287 -7.08 0.82 -1.05
CA PRO A 287 -6.98 1.46 -2.36
C PRO A 287 -8.33 1.79 -3.01
N MET A 288 -9.36 0.96 -2.77
CA MET A 288 -10.70 1.20 -3.28
C MET A 288 -11.36 2.39 -2.58
N LEU A 289 -11.14 2.56 -1.27
CA LEU A 289 -11.72 3.64 -0.48
C LEU A 289 -10.98 4.97 -0.65
N ASN A 290 -9.67 4.95 -0.94
CA ASN A 290 -8.81 6.15 -1.02
C ASN A 290 -9.39 7.25 -1.94
N PRO A 291 -9.76 6.98 -3.21
CA PRO A 291 -10.41 7.96 -4.07
C PRO A 291 -11.65 8.58 -3.41
N PHE A 292 -12.51 7.77 -2.81
CA PHE A 292 -13.75 8.25 -2.21
C PHE A 292 -13.52 9.07 -0.94
N ILE A 293 -12.59 8.63 -0.08
CA ILE A 293 -12.23 9.30 1.17
C ILE A 293 -11.66 10.70 0.88
N TYR A 294 -10.77 10.83 -0.11
CA TYR A 294 -10.08 12.08 -0.38
C TYR A 294 -10.81 13.01 -1.36
N THR A 295 -11.59 12.49 -2.30
CA THR A 295 -12.21 13.31 -3.36
C THR A 295 -13.69 13.58 -3.18
N LEU A 296 -14.50 12.63 -2.70
CA LEU A 296 -15.96 12.83 -2.64
C LEU A 296 -16.37 13.90 -1.63
N LYS A 297 -15.59 14.12 -0.57
CA LYS A 297 -15.88 15.18 0.41
C LYS A 297 -15.23 16.52 0.05
N ASN A 298 -14.43 16.56 -1.01
CA ASN A 298 -13.66 17.73 -1.38
C ASN A 298 -14.35 18.47 -2.53
N LYS A 299 -14.94 19.64 -2.21
CA LYS A 299 -15.65 20.47 -3.19
C LYS A 299 -14.73 20.98 -4.30
N GLU A 300 -13.51 21.40 -3.97
CA GLU A 300 -12.53 21.91 -4.93
C GLU A 300 -12.18 20.85 -5.98
N PHE A 301 -11.94 19.62 -5.54
CA PHE A 301 -11.67 18.51 -6.45
C PHE A 301 -12.87 18.25 -7.38
N LYS A 302 -14.10 18.24 -6.83
CA LYS A 302 -15.33 17.99 -7.59
C LYS A 302 -15.59 19.06 -8.65
N ASP A 303 -15.39 20.33 -8.30
CA ASP A 303 -15.62 21.45 -9.21
C ASP A 303 -14.66 21.37 -10.40
N ILE A 304 -13.38 21.08 -10.14
CA ILE A 304 -12.35 20.92 -11.17
C ILE A 304 -12.57 19.67 -12.03
N PHE A 305 -12.95 18.55 -11.42
CA PHE A 305 -13.28 17.33 -12.16
C PHE A 305 -14.47 17.55 -13.11
N SER A 306 -15.51 18.25 -12.66
CA SER A 306 -16.67 18.60 -13.47
C SER A 306 -16.30 19.51 -14.64
N GLU A 307 -15.48 20.55 -14.40
CA GLU A 307 -14.96 21.45 -15.44
C GLU A 307 -14.18 20.67 -16.53
N MET A 308 -13.34 19.74 -16.11
CA MET A 308 -12.55 18.90 -17.01
C MET A 308 -13.43 17.96 -17.84
N MET A 309 -14.42 17.31 -17.21
CA MET A 309 -15.38 16.47 -17.93
C MET A 309 -16.17 17.27 -18.96
N ASN A 310 -16.67 18.45 -18.60
CA ASN A 310 -17.40 19.29 -19.55
C ASN A 310 -16.56 19.69 -20.77
N THR A 311 -15.25 19.84 -20.60
CA THR A 311 -14.31 20.18 -21.68
C THR A 311 -14.00 18.97 -22.58
N ILE A 312 -13.98 17.75 -22.02
CA ILE A 312 -13.74 16.51 -22.77
C ILE A 312 -14.97 16.13 -23.62
N TRP A 313 -16.18 16.41 -23.11
CA TRP A 313 -17.45 16.07 -23.76
C TRP A 313 -18.05 17.21 -24.60
N SER A 314 -17.36 18.34 -24.72
CA SER A 314 -17.70 19.46 -25.63
C SER A 314 -16.99 19.33 -26.98
#